data_AF-A0A0D2BF36-F1
#
_entry.id   AF-A0A0D2BF36-F1
#
_cell.length_a   1.000
_cell.length_b   1.000
_cell.length_c   1.000
_cell.angle_alpha   90.00
_cell.angle_beta   90.00
_cell.angle_gamma   90.00
#
_symmetry.space_group_name_H-M   'P 1'
#
loop_
_entity.id
_entity.type
_entity.pdbx_description
1 polymer ?
#
loop_
_entity_poly.entity_id
_entity_poly.type
_entity_poly.pdbx_seq_one_letter_code
_entity_poly.pdbx_strand_id
1 'polypeptide(L)'
;MTTLQTLKEENAGLLAQLLDEDLHGVKFAPVSTVDALKLDLKDMEMIVAEKEKRMRRQREIWTQKAAEFRDVIASVLGYKVNFLPNGKAKVSSMYHGRTQIADEDSDEKDDDEHHIVFDGDNGTMKINGGPDGAFGEEIRDLRFCVKKRKHIVRAVMKKIINIASSSMGPTAQ
;
A
#
# COMPACT_ATOMS: atom_id res chain seq x y z
N MET A 1 17.49 -25.23 -6.18
CA MET A 1 18.17 -26.55 -6.27
C MET A 1 17.19 -27.70 -6.52
N THR A 2 16.02 -27.45 -7.13
CA THR A 2 14.99 -28.48 -7.38
C THR A 2 14.91 -28.85 -8.86
N THR A 3 15.02 -27.87 -9.75
CA THR A 3 15.02 -28.04 -11.22
C THR A 3 16.16 -28.89 -11.75
N LEU A 4 17.36 -28.78 -11.16
CA LEU A 4 18.52 -29.57 -11.58
C LEU A 4 18.38 -31.04 -11.18
N GLN A 5 17.65 -31.32 -10.10
CA GLN A 5 17.43 -32.66 -9.59
C GLN A 5 16.35 -33.36 -10.42
N THR A 6 15.27 -32.65 -10.76
CA THR A 6 14.21 -33.16 -11.67
C THR A 6 14.75 -33.47 -13.06
N LEU A 7 15.62 -32.61 -13.63
CA LEU A 7 16.23 -32.85 -14.94
C LEU A 7 17.18 -34.06 -14.98
N LYS A 8 17.84 -34.37 -13.86
CA LYS A 8 18.69 -35.57 -13.75
C LYS A 8 17.87 -36.85 -13.67
N GLU A 9 16.75 -36.81 -12.94
CA GLU A 9 15.80 -37.93 -12.85
C GLU A 9 15.11 -38.19 -14.19
N GLU A 10 14.70 -37.14 -14.91
CA GLU A 10 14.12 -37.27 -16.25
C GLU A 10 15.10 -37.84 -17.27
N ASN A 11 16.35 -37.36 -17.29
CA ASN A 11 17.40 -37.92 -18.16
C ASN A 11 17.68 -39.40 -17.85
N ALA A 12 17.66 -39.78 -16.57
CA ALA A 12 17.83 -41.19 -16.19
C ALA A 12 16.66 -42.05 -16.70
N GLY A 13 15.42 -41.56 -16.62
CA GLY A 13 14.24 -42.24 -17.16
C GLY A 13 14.24 -42.35 -18.70
N LEU A 14 14.69 -41.31 -19.40
CA LEU A 14 14.81 -41.32 -20.87
C LEU A 14 15.92 -42.27 -21.37
N LEU A 15 17.04 -42.35 -20.65
CA LEU A 15 18.11 -43.29 -20.97
C LEU A 15 17.68 -44.75 -20.77
N ALA A 16 16.91 -45.04 -19.71
CA ALA A 16 16.35 -46.37 -19.49
C ALA A 16 15.40 -46.80 -20.62
N GLN A 17 14.62 -45.87 -21.20
CA GLN A 17 13.77 -46.14 -22.37
C GLN A 17 14.56 -46.49 -23.64
N LEU A 18 15.69 -45.81 -23.88
CA LEU A 18 16.54 -46.07 -25.05
C LEU A 18 17.30 -47.40 -24.95
N LEU A 19 17.55 -47.86 -23.73
CA LEU A 19 18.27 -49.10 -23.43
C LEU A 19 17.33 -50.31 -23.29
N ASP A 20 16.01 -50.13 -23.41
CA ASP A 20 14.96 -51.15 -23.27
C ASP A 20 14.99 -51.91 -21.92
N GLU A 21 15.76 -51.42 -20.95
CA GLU A 21 15.80 -51.94 -19.59
C GLU A 21 14.63 -51.35 -18.79
N ASP A 22 13.67 -52.22 -18.50
CA ASP A 22 12.65 -52.04 -17.47
C ASP A 22 11.69 -50.84 -17.68
N LEU A 23 10.88 -50.94 -18.74
CA LEU A 23 9.70 -50.08 -19.00
C LEU A 23 8.69 -50.04 -17.83
N HIS A 24 8.82 -50.93 -16.84
CA HIS A 24 7.96 -51.04 -15.67
C HIS A 24 8.19 -49.95 -14.60
N GLY A 25 9.34 -49.27 -14.62
CA GLY A 25 9.69 -48.24 -13.63
C GLY A 25 9.40 -46.78 -14.06
N VAL A 26 9.10 -46.54 -15.34
CA VAL A 26 8.99 -45.19 -15.89
C VAL A 26 7.53 -44.70 -15.84
N LYS A 27 7.30 -43.59 -15.15
CA LYS A 27 5.96 -42.97 -15.04
C LYS A 27 5.64 -42.20 -16.31
N PHE A 28 4.71 -42.72 -17.11
CA PHE A 28 4.25 -42.05 -18.31
C PHE A 28 3.01 -41.20 -18.04
N ALA A 29 3.04 -39.95 -18.50
CA ALA A 29 1.85 -39.13 -18.63
C ALA A 29 1.39 -39.16 -20.11
N PRO A 30 0.12 -39.45 -20.40
CA PRO A 30 -0.39 -39.36 -21.77
C PRO A 30 -0.17 -37.95 -22.35
N VAL A 31 0.27 -37.86 -23.60
CA VAL A 31 0.55 -36.57 -24.28
C VAL A 31 -0.67 -35.64 -24.24
N SER A 32 -1.88 -36.20 -24.34
CA SER A 32 -3.14 -35.46 -24.21
C SER A 32 -3.30 -34.76 -22.85
N THR A 33 -2.86 -35.39 -21.76
CA THR A 33 -2.91 -34.78 -20.42
C THR A 33 -1.89 -33.65 -20.28
N VAL A 34 -0.71 -33.80 -20.88
CA VAL A 34 0.32 -32.76 -20.89
C VAL A 34 -0.12 -31.55 -21.71
N ASP A 35 -0.75 -31.78 -22.86
CA ASP A 35 -1.24 -30.70 -23.72
C ASP A 35 -2.46 -29.99 -23.14
N ALA A 36 -3.36 -30.72 -22.46
CA ALA A 36 -4.44 -30.13 -21.67
C ALA A 36 -3.89 -29.23 -20.55
N LEU A 37 -2.89 -29.70 -19.79
CA LEU A 37 -2.26 -28.91 -18.73
C LEU A 37 -1.55 -27.66 -19.28
N LYS A 38 -0.90 -27.74 -20.45
CA LYS A 38 -0.31 -26.57 -21.10
C LYS A 38 -1.37 -25.55 -21.54
N LEU A 39 -2.54 -26.00 -21.98
CA LEU A 39 -3.66 -25.12 -22.32
C LEU A 39 -4.18 -24.43 -21.06
N ASP A 40 -4.42 -25.19 -19.99
CA ASP A 40 -4.86 -24.67 -18.70
C ASP A 40 -3.88 -23.63 -18.14
N LEU A 41 -2.56 -23.88 -18.27
CA LEU A 41 -1.54 -22.91 -17.85
C LEU A 41 -1.64 -21.60 -18.63
N LYS A 42 -1.83 -21.66 -19.96
CA LYS A 42 -2.00 -20.45 -20.78
C LYS A 42 -3.28 -19.70 -20.43
N ASP A 43 -4.36 -20.41 -20.15
CA ASP A 43 -5.62 -19.79 -19.73
C ASP A 43 -5.47 -19.12 -18.35
N MET A 44 -4.76 -19.76 -17.43
CA MET A 44 -4.44 -19.17 -16.12
C MET A 44 -3.55 -17.93 -16.25
N GLU A 45 -2.53 -17.95 -17.12
CA GLU A 45 -1.70 -16.79 -17.42
C GLU A 45 -2.52 -15.62 -17.97
N MET A 46 -3.45 -15.90 -18.88
CA MET A 46 -4.35 -14.89 -19.44
C MET A 46 -5.27 -14.28 -18.37
N ILE A 47 -5.84 -15.11 -17.48
CA ILE A 47 -6.68 -14.65 -16.36
C ILE A 47 -5.86 -13.79 -15.39
N VAL A 48 -4.62 -14.18 -15.10
CA VAL A 48 -3.71 -13.38 -14.25
C VAL A 48 -3.44 -12.02 -14.88
N ALA A 49 -3.09 -11.99 -16.18
CA ALA A 49 -2.85 -10.74 -16.89
C ALA A 49 -4.08 -9.82 -16.91
N GLU A 50 -5.28 -10.37 -17.06
CA GLU A 50 -6.52 -9.59 -16.99
C GLU A 50 -6.75 -9.02 -15.58
N LYS A 51 -6.56 -9.84 -14.54
CA LYS A 51 -6.71 -9.41 -13.14
C LYS A 51 -5.71 -8.32 -12.78
N GLU A 52 -4.46 -8.44 -13.21
CA GLU A 52 -3.43 -7.41 -13.01
C GLU A 52 -3.77 -6.12 -13.72
N LYS A 53 -4.26 -6.19 -14.97
CA LYS A 53 -4.70 -5.01 -15.72
C LYS A 53 -5.86 -4.29 -15.02
N ARG A 54 -6.85 -5.04 -14.51
CA ARG A 54 -7.97 -4.47 -13.74
C ARG A 54 -7.47 -3.85 -12.43
N MET A 55 -6.55 -4.52 -11.74
CA MET A 55 -5.96 -4.05 -10.49
C MET A 55 -5.20 -2.73 -10.69
N ARG A 56 -4.39 -2.63 -11.75
CA ARG A 56 -3.67 -1.40 -12.10
C ARG A 56 -4.62 -0.22 -12.34
N ARG A 57 -5.66 -0.42 -13.16
CA ARG A 57 -6.67 0.62 -13.43
C ARG A 57 -7.39 1.06 -12.17
N GLN A 58 -7.77 0.11 -11.30
CA GLN A 58 -8.38 0.46 -10.03
C GLN A 58 -7.45 1.31 -9.19
N ARG A 59 -6.16 0.95 -9.08
CA ARG A 59 -5.17 1.77 -8.35
C ARG A 59 -5.07 3.18 -8.90
N GLU A 60 -4.99 3.35 -10.22
CA GLU A 60 -4.95 4.67 -10.86
C GLU A 60 -6.18 5.52 -10.50
N ILE A 61 -7.38 4.95 -10.61
CA ILE A 61 -8.64 5.62 -10.25
C ILE A 61 -8.66 5.99 -8.76
N TRP A 62 -8.22 5.09 -7.89
CA TRP A 62 -8.19 5.34 -6.45
C TRP A 62 -7.19 6.42 -6.08
N THR A 63 -6.01 6.46 -6.69
CA THR A 63 -5.02 7.51 -6.48
C THR A 63 -5.55 8.88 -6.93
N GLN A 64 -6.22 8.95 -8.07
CA GLN A 64 -6.86 10.18 -8.55
C GLN A 64 -7.96 10.65 -7.59
N LYS A 65 -8.86 9.75 -7.18
CA LYS A 65 -9.93 10.09 -6.22
C LYS A 65 -9.41 10.48 -4.84
N ALA A 66 -8.33 9.86 -4.39
CA ALA A 66 -7.68 10.22 -3.13
C ALA A 66 -7.02 11.60 -3.21
N ALA A 67 -6.50 12.01 -4.36
CA ALA A 67 -6.02 13.37 -4.58
C ALA A 67 -7.16 14.39 -4.47
N GLU A 68 -8.27 14.15 -5.17
CA GLU A 68 -9.47 15.01 -5.07
C GLU A 68 -9.99 15.10 -3.63
N PHE A 69 -10.00 13.99 -2.89
CA PHE A 69 -10.43 13.98 -1.50
C PHE A 69 -9.49 14.80 -0.59
N ARG A 70 -8.17 14.77 -0.83
CA ARG A 70 -7.22 15.61 -0.10
C ARG A 70 -7.49 17.10 -0.34
N ASP A 71 -7.76 17.48 -1.59
CA ASP A 71 -8.04 18.87 -1.94
C ASP A 71 -9.35 19.36 -1.32
N VAL A 72 -10.37 18.50 -1.25
CA VAL A 72 -11.64 18.81 -0.57
C VAL A 72 -11.44 18.96 0.94
N ILE A 73 -10.66 18.09 1.61
CA ILE A 73 -10.37 18.26 3.04
C ILE A 73 -9.62 19.57 3.28
N ALA A 74 -8.63 19.88 2.45
CA ALA A 74 -7.89 21.12 2.54
C ALA A 74 -8.82 22.34 2.41
N SER A 75 -9.75 22.33 1.44
CA SER A 75 -10.68 23.44 1.22
C SER A 75 -11.78 23.55 2.27
N VAL A 76 -12.32 22.44 2.79
CA VAL A 76 -13.48 22.44 3.70
C VAL A 76 -13.04 22.57 5.16
N LEU A 77 -12.01 21.83 5.55
CA LEU A 77 -11.55 21.72 6.93
C LEU A 77 -10.30 22.57 7.19
N GLY A 78 -9.59 23.03 6.14
CA GLY A 78 -8.35 23.78 6.30
C GLY A 78 -7.15 22.93 6.69
N TYR A 79 -7.23 21.60 6.54
CA TYR A 79 -6.15 20.68 6.94
C TYR A 79 -5.61 19.92 5.73
N LYS A 80 -4.29 19.91 5.56
CA LYS A 80 -3.58 19.15 4.54
C LYS A 80 -3.17 17.79 5.10
N VAL A 81 -3.67 16.71 4.50
CA VAL A 81 -3.43 15.33 4.97
C VAL A 81 -2.48 14.59 4.03
N ASN A 82 -1.36 14.13 4.57
CA ASN A 82 -0.34 13.33 3.91
C ASN A 82 -0.28 11.93 4.54
N PHE A 83 -0.53 10.89 3.76
CA PHE A 83 -0.41 9.51 4.21
C PHE A 83 1.03 9.01 4.00
N LEU A 84 1.67 8.58 5.08
CA LEU A 84 3.01 8.02 5.05
C LEU A 84 2.95 6.49 4.90
N PRO A 85 3.94 5.87 4.22
CA PRO A 85 3.98 4.43 3.98
C PRO A 85 4.14 3.59 5.27
N ASN A 86 4.56 4.21 6.37
CA ASN A 86 4.69 3.58 7.69
C ASN A 86 3.37 3.43 8.46
N GLY A 87 2.22 3.62 7.78
CA GLY A 87 0.91 3.52 8.42
C GLY A 87 0.55 4.75 9.28
N LYS A 88 1.20 5.89 9.05
CA LYS A 88 0.92 7.15 9.75
C LYS A 88 0.33 8.18 8.80
N ALA A 89 -0.43 9.13 9.33
CA ALA A 89 -0.92 10.28 8.58
C ALA A 89 -0.38 11.57 9.20
N LYS A 90 0.34 12.38 8.43
CA LYS A 90 0.74 13.74 8.77
C LYS A 90 -0.40 14.68 8.36
N VAL A 91 -0.85 15.51 9.30
CA VAL A 91 -1.90 16.50 9.10
C VAL A 91 -1.29 17.87 9.45
N SER A 92 -1.20 18.75 8.46
CA SER A 92 -0.77 20.15 8.63
C SER A 92 -2.00 21.06 8.57
N SER A 93 -2.00 22.15 9.34
CA SER A 93 -3.05 23.18 9.28
C SER A 93 -2.66 24.22 8.23
N MET A 94 -3.57 24.60 7.35
CA MET A 94 -3.32 25.63 6.32
C MET A 94 -3.36 27.06 6.86
N TYR A 95 -3.83 27.25 8.09
CA TYR A 95 -4.04 28.58 8.68
C TYR A 95 -3.04 28.90 9.80
N HIS A 96 -2.31 27.90 10.27
CA HIS A 96 -1.34 28.09 11.35
C HIS A 96 -0.02 28.59 10.77
N GLY A 97 0.43 29.78 11.18
CA GLY A 97 1.63 30.45 10.64
C GLY A 97 1.35 31.57 9.62
N ARG A 98 0.12 31.71 9.11
CA ARG A 98 -0.22 32.77 8.12
C ARG A 98 -0.32 34.19 8.71
N THR A 99 -0.15 34.33 10.02
CA THR A 99 0.07 35.62 10.69
C THR A 99 1.56 35.91 10.73
N GLN A 100 2.08 36.40 9.61
CA GLN A 100 3.00 37.55 9.50
C GLN A 100 3.70 37.50 8.13
N ILE A 101 3.32 38.47 7.29
CA ILE A 101 3.97 38.87 6.03
C ILE A 101 3.71 37.91 4.85
N ALA A 102 2.82 38.38 3.97
CA ALA A 102 2.66 37.88 2.62
C ALA A 102 3.91 38.27 1.80
N ASP A 103 4.98 37.50 1.94
CA ASP A 103 6.05 37.48 0.95
C ASP A 103 5.77 36.29 0.02
N GLU A 104 5.48 36.59 -1.25
CA GLU A 104 5.02 35.65 -2.30
C GLU A 104 6.01 34.54 -2.65
N ASP A 105 7.16 34.44 -1.94
CA ASP A 105 8.26 33.50 -2.18
C ASP A 105 8.59 32.58 -0.98
N SER A 106 7.72 32.49 0.04
CA SER A 106 7.93 31.57 1.18
C SER A 106 7.43 30.16 0.87
N ASP A 107 8.18 29.48 0.00
CA ASP A 107 8.05 28.06 -0.31
C ASP A 107 8.16 27.19 0.96
N GLU A 108 7.11 26.41 1.22
CA GLU A 108 7.08 25.08 1.85
C GLU A 108 7.74 24.85 3.23
N LYS A 109 8.40 25.83 3.86
CA LYS A 109 9.22 25.62 5.07
C LYS A 109 8.46 25.70 6.40
N ASP A 110 7.34 26.42 6.46
CA ASP A 110 6.54 26.53 7.70
C ASP A 110 5.58 25.34 7.92
N ASP A 111 5.31 24.56 6.86
CA ASP A 111 4.45 23.37 6.88
C ASP A 111 5.05 22.21 7.73
N ASP A 112 6.33 22.33 8.12
CA ASP A 112 7.06 21.33 8.89
C ASP A 112 7.10 21.59 10.40
N GLU A 113 6.95 22.84 10.85
CA GLU A 113 7.02 23.17 12.29
C GLU A 113 5.74 22.79 13.06
N HIS A 114 4.56 22.89 12.43
CA HIS A 114 3.27 22.76 13.11
C HIS A 114 2.37 21.70 12.47
N HIS A 115 2.74 20.43 12.68
CA HIS A 115 1.99 19.30 12.14
C HIS A 115 1.67 18.21 13.17
N ILE A 116 0.54 17.54 12.94
CA ILE A 116 0.04 16.44 13.74
C ILE A 116 0.35 15.12 13.02
N VAL A 117 0.96 14.16 13.69
CA VAL A 117 1.15 12.80 13.16
C VAL A 117 0.20 11.86 13.88
N PHE A 118 -0.72 11.27 13.12
CA PHE A 118 -1.61 10.20 13.58
C PHE A 118 -0.97 8.84 13.32
N ASP A 119 -0.92 8.03 14.37
CA ASP A 119 -0.54 6.62 14.33
C ASP A 119 -1.82 5.78 14.29
N GLY A 120 -2.11 5.19 13.12
CA GLY A 120 -3.31 4.39 12.89
C GLY A 120 -3.33 3.07 13.67
N ASP A 121 -2.17 2.53 14.02
CA ASP A 121 -2.06 1.25 14.72
C ASP A 121 -2.32 1.38 16.21
N ASN A 122 -1.81 2.44 16.81
CA ASN A 122 -2.00 2.72 18.23
C ASN A 122 -3.22 3.62 18.50
N GLY A 123 -3.78 4.25 17.47
CA GLY A 123 -4.82 5.27 17.61
C GLY A 123 -4.31 6.47 18.42
N THR A 124 -3.03 6.78 18.31
CA THR A 124 -2.37 7.87 19.04
C THR A 124 -2.09 9.03 18.11
N MET A 125 -2.01 10.21 18.69
CA MET A 125 -1.73 11.46 18.00
C MET A 125 -0.50 12.09 18.62
N LYS A 126 0.51 12.41 17.81
CA LYS A 126 1.70 13.16 18.21
C LYS A 126 1.65 14.54 17.58
N ILE A 127 2.00 15.56 18.34
CA ILE A 127 2.06 16.94 17.87
C ILE A 127 3.53 17.33 17.81
N ASN A 128 3.97 17.88 16.69
CA ASN A 128 5.30 18.48 16.57
C ASN A 128 5.24 19.92 17.11
N GLY A 129 6.22 20.32 17.91
CA GLY A 129 6.20 21.56 18.70
C GLY A 129 5.79 21.39 20.16
N GLY A 130 5.49 20.16 20.61
CA GLY A 130 5.17 19.86 22.01
C GLY A 130 3.72 20.16 22.43
N PRO A 131 3.27 19.65 23.59
CA PRO A 131 1.89 19.82 24.03
C PRO A 131 1.53 21.22 24.53
N ASP A 132 2.52 21.99 24.98
CA ASP A 132 2.34 23.30 25.62
C ASP A 132 2.64 24.48 24.66
N GLY A 133 2.91 24.21 23.38
CA GLY A 133 3.06 25.25 22.36
C GLY A 133 1.70 25.86 21.97
N ALA A 134 1.72 27.05 21.34
CA ALA A 134 0.51 27.74 20.87
C ALA A 134 -0.40 26.84 19.99
N PHE A 135 0.21 26.05 19.10
CA PHE A 135 -0.47 25.04 18.30
C PHE A 135 -1.07 23.89 19.15
N GLY A 136 -0.32 23.44 20.16
CA GLY A 136 -0.74 22.37 21.07
C GLY A 136 -1.95 22.75 21.93
N GLU A 137 -2.03 24.03 22.29
CA GLU A 137 -3.15 24.66 22.99
C GLU A 137 -4.41 24.78 22.10
N GLU A 138 -4.25 25.19 20.85
CA GLU A 138 -5.33 25.32 19.85
C GLU A 138 -6.01 23.98 19.58
N ILE A 139 -5.24 22.89 19.58
CA ILE A 139 -5.71 21.54 19.23
C ILE A 139 -6.09 20.72 20.49
N ARG A 140 -6.24 21.37 21.66
CA ARG A 140 -6.61 20.69 22.92
C ARG A 140 -7.90 19.86 22.81
N ASP A 141 -8.91 20.40 22.15
CA ASP A 141 -10.20 19.72 21.99
C ASP A 141 -10.09 18.47 21.12
N LEU A 142 -9.30 18.54 20.05
CA LEU A 142 -9.02 17.37 19.21
C LEU A 142 -8.26 16.30 19.99
N ARG A 143 -7.25 16.70 20.79
CA ARG A 143 -6.50 15.78 21.65
C ARG A 143 -7.42 15.07 22.66
N PHE A 144 -8.34 15.82 23.26
CA PHE A 144 -9.34 15.27 24.17
C PHE A 144 -10.28 14.30 23.44
N CYS A 145 -10.72 14.64 22.23
CA CYS A 145 -11.58 13.80 21.41
C CYS A 145 -10.89 12.48 21.03
N VAL A 146 -9.62 12.51 20.62
CA VAL A 146 -8.82 11.32 20.35
C VAL A 146 -8.63 10.47 21.62
N LYS A 147 -8.40 11.10 22.76
CA LYS A 147 -8.23 10.38 24.03
C LYS A 147 -9.50 9.70 24.51
N LYS A 148 -10.66 10.36 24.39
CA LYS A 148 -11.97 9.78 24.76
C LYS A 148 -12.49 8.75 23.75
N ARG A 149 -12.23 8.95 22.46
CA ARG A 149 -12.77 8.11 21.36
C ARG A 149 -11.69 7.28 20.68
N LYS A 150 -10.69 6.83 21.43
CA LYS A 150 -9.50 6.12 20.92
C LYS A 150 -9.84 4.96 19.99
N HIS A 151 -10.84 4.13 20.34
CA HIS A 151 -11.22 2.96 19.55
C HIS A 151 -11.84 3.34 18.19
N ILE A 152 -12.68 4.37 18.16
CA ILE A 152 -13.30 4.89 16.92
C ILE A 152 -12.23 5.52 16.03
N VAL A 153 -11.41 6.41 16.60
CA VAL A 153 -10.34 7.09 15.87
C VAL A 153 -9.33 6.09 15.31
N ARG A 154 -8.97 5.07 16.09
CA ARG A 154 -8.12 3.97 15.63
C ARG A 154 -8.76 3.21 14.46
N ALA A 155 -10.02 2.80 14.59
CA ALA A 155 -10.69 2.03 13.54
C ALA A 155 -10.83 2.84 12.23
N VAL A 156 -11.22 4.11 12.34
CA VAL A 156 -11.37 5.02 11.20
C VAL A 156 -10.02 5.31 10.55
N MET A 157 -9.01 5.73 11.32
CA MET A 157 -7.69 6.04 10.74
C MET A 157 -7.00 4.81 10.18
N LYS A 158 -7.09 3.65 10.85
CA LYS A 158 -6.54 2.40 10.29
C LYS A 158 -7.20 2.03 8.98
N LYS A 159 -8.53 2.22 8.84
CA LYS A 159 -9.24 1.95 7.60
C LYS A 159 -8.85 2.93 6.49
N ILE A 160 -8.79 4.23 6.79
CA ILE A 160 -8.38 5.26 5.82
C ILE A 160 -6.94 5.04 5.37
N ILE A 161 -6.01 4.82 6.31
CA ILE A 161 -4.60 4.61 6.03
C ILE A 161 -4.41 3.32 5.24
N ASN A 162 -5.08 2.22 5.59
CA ASN A 162 -4.94 0.97 4.85
C ASN A 162 -5.50 1.08 3.42
N ILE A 163 -6.61 1.80 3.23
CA ILE A 163 -7.15 2.08 1.89
C ILE A 163 -6.16 2.94 1.08
N ALA A 164 -5.60 3.99 1.70
CA ALA A 164 -4.61 4.86 1.06
C ALA A 164 -3.28 4.14 0.75
N SER A 165 -2.77 3.31 1.66
CA SER A 165 -1.55 2.51 1.47
C SER A 165 -1.76 1.33 0.52
N SER A 166 -2.99 0.81 0.40
CA SER A 166 -3.30 -0.24 -0.60
C SER A 166 -3.49 0.35 -2.00
N SER A 167 -3.89 1.62 -2.12
CA SER A 167 -3.95 2.32 -3.42
C SER A 167 -2.60 2.91 -3.83
N MET A 168 -1.83 3.40 -2.87
CA MET A 168 -0.45 3.87 -3.04
C MET A 168 0.50 2.68 -2.85
N GLY A 169 0.73 1.90 -3.92
CA GLY A 169 1.82 0.92 -3.93
C GLY A 169 3.16 1.56 -3.53
N PRO A 170 4.18 0.75 -3.16
CA PRO A 170 5.47 1.29 -2.76
C PRO A 170 5.97 2.20 -3.87
N THR A 171 6.17 3.47 -3.54
CA THR A 171 6.88 4.40 -4.41
C THR A 171 8.21 3.72 -4.73
N ALA A 172 8.41 3.35 -5.99
CA ALA A 172 9.67 2.82 -6.47
C ALA A 172 10.75 3.84 -6.11
N GLN A 173 11.68 3.42 -5.24
CA GLN A 173 13.04 3.94 -5.25
C GLN A 173 13.82 3.15 -6.29
#